data_AF-A0A958R450-F1
#
_entry.id   AF-A0A958R450-F1
#
_cell.length_a   1.000
_cell.length_b   1.000
_cell.length_c   1.000
_cell.angle_alpha   90.00
_cell.angle_beta   90.00
_cell.angle_gamma   90.00
#
_symmetry.space_group_name_H-M   'P 1'
#
loop_
_entity.id
_entity.type
_entity.pdbx_description
1 polymer ?
#
loop_
_entity_poly.entity_id
_entity_poly.type
_entity_poly.pdbx_seq_one_letter_code
_entity_poly.pdbx_strand_id
1 'polypeptide(L)'
;TQPTKDQGLNIAFANNQIQLNRLLSEISYYRHNGLISQLDTDMGDTLQRTGSYYTLLHFLNSAVDDQGRPLKSAYQEDINQLTTSDGIYRRSNDPGYWGFDSENCSRDQLIAAQTAIVTFKDFKRGRSLFVQFLKRGLLNQNTRNNWSYPWQNSYSWKFPDLPTPSQLSLLLRGLGSWTVYPAVFVLDFFILADVKYFRSQNERQLWDYDIKLLPILIASNSYMSTPWSLLGMRLYIQQRSDITRRIYYYNQSKFNGILPLAGIYALALDKIQHRDSSALPKTYIQANDRSPSNFK
;
A
#
# COMPACT_ATOMS: atom_id res chain seq x y z
N THR A 1 -34.94 10.63 -19.16
CA THR A 1 -34.37 11.65 -18.26
C THR A 1 -32.95 11.25 -17.92
N GLN A 2 -31.94 12.05 -18.29
CA GLN A 2 -30.56 11.76 -17.90
C GLN A 2 -30.38 12.12 -16.42
N PRO A 3 -29.69 11.29 -15.62
CA PRO A 3 -29.43 11.59 -14.22
C PRO A 3 -28.61 12.88 -14.10
N THR A 4 -28.92 13.68 -13.09
CA THR A 4 -28.11 14.85 -12.74
C THR A 4 -26.71 14.41 -12.30
N LYS A 5 -25.71 15.30 -12.38
CA LYS A 5 -24.32 14.99 -12.00
C LYS A 5 -24.21 14.41 -10.59
N ASP A 6 -25.02 14.91 -9.66
CA ASP A 6 -25.04 14.46 -8.27
C ASP A 6 -25.71 13.08 -8.12
N GLN A 7 -26.76 12.81 -8.90
CA GLN A 7 -27.35 11.46 -8.98
C GLN A 7 -26.35 10.44 -9.57
N GLY A 8 -25.57 10.82 -10.58
CA GLY A 8 -24.52 9.97 -11.15
C GLY A 8 -23.40 9.63 -10.16
N LEU A 9 -22.96 10.61 -9.36
CA LEU A 9 -21.97 10.40 -8.29
C LEU A 9 -22.48 9.45 -7.20
N ASN A 10 -23.75 9.61 -6.79
CA ASN A 10 -24.36 8.74 -5.78
C ASN A 10 -24.50 7.30 -6.26
N ILE A 11 -24.86 7.08 -7.53
CA ILE A 11 -24.96 5.73 -8.13
C ILE A 11 -23.57 5.08 -8.22
N ALA A 12 -22.55 5.81 -8.67
CA ALA A 12 -21.18 5.30 -8.75
C ALA A 12 -20.63 4.91 -7.37
N PHE A 13 -20.91 5.74 -6.35
CA PHE A 13 -20.52 5.44 -4.97
C PHE A 13 -21.21 4.18 -4.42
N ALA A 14 -22.52 4.04 -4.66
CA ALA A 14 -23.28 2.86 -4.25
C ALA A 14 -22.74 1.57 -4.91
N ASN A 15 -22.45 1.62 -6.22
CA ASN A 15 -21.88 0.49 -6.94
C ASN A 15 -20.50 0.09 -6.40
N ASN A 16 -19.63 1.07 -6.11
CA ASN A 16 -18.33 0.80 -5.51
C ASN A 16 -18.45 0.15 -4.13
N GLN A 17 -19.44 0.54 -3.31
CA GLN A 17 -19.66 -0.07 -2.00
C GLN A 17 -20.17 -1.51 -2.11
N ILE A 18 -21.09 -1.80 -3.05
CA ILE A 18 -21.56 -3.16 -3.33
C ILE A 18 -20.38 -4.04 -3.77
N GLN A 19 -19.54 -3.54 -4.68
CA GLN A 19 -18.36 -4.26 -5.14
C GLN A 19 -17.36 -4.48 -4.01
N LEU A 20 -17.12 -3.47 -3.17
CA LEU A 20 -16.23 -3.60 -2.01
C LEU A 20 -16.73 -4.68 -1.05
N ASN A 21 -18.02 -4.69 -0.71
CA ASN A 21 -18.59 -5.70 0.19
C ASN A 21 -18.44 -7.12 -0.35
N ARG A 22 -18.62 -7.31 -1.67
CA ARG A 22 -18.35 -8.59 -2.32
C ARG A 22 -16.88 -8.99 -2.18
N LEU A 23 -15.95 -8.10 -2.51
CA LEU A 23 -14.50 -8.37 -2.40
C LEU A 23 -14.09 -8.70 -0.97
N LEU A 24 -14.66 -8.01 0.02
CA LEU A 24 -14.44 -8.29 1.44
C LEU A 24 -14.87 -9.71 1.81
N SER A 25 -16.04 -10.17 1.36
CA SER A 25 -16.49 -11.55 1.59
C SER A 25 -15.59 -12.61 0.93
N GLU A 26 -14.89 -12.25 -0.15
CA GLU A 26 -13.92 -13.13 -0.79
C GLU A 26 -12.55 -13.11 -0.08
N ILE A 27 -12.18 -12.00 0.56
CA ILE A 27 -10.92 -11.88 1.33
C ILE A 27 -10.92 -12.75 2.59
N SER A 28 -12.06 -12.96 3.23
CA SER A 28 -12.12 -13.75 4.47
C SER A 28 -11.60 -15.18 4.30
N TYR A 29 -11.65 -15.73 3.07
CA TYR A 29 -11.08 -17.05 2.75
C TYR A 29 -9.54 -17.09 2.76
N TYR A 30 -8.89 -15.92 2.71
CA TYR A 30 -7.43 -15.78 2.73
C TYR A 30 -6.90 -15.48 4.12
N ARG A 31 -7.72 -15.59 5.17
CA ARG A 31 -7.24 -15.47 6.54
C ARG A 31 -6.65 -16.78 7.04
N HIS A 32 -5.40 -16.74 7.49
CA HIS A 32 -4.75 -17.81 8.22
C HIS A 32 -4.24 -17.26 9.56
N ASN A 33 -4.49 -18.00 10.65
CA ASN A 33 -4.24 -17.54 12.03
C ASN A 33 -4.81 -16.14 12.31
N GLY A 34 -6.01 -15.85 11.77
CA GLY A 34 -6.68 -14.58 11.95
C GLY A 34 -6.11 -13.40 11.14
N LEU A 35 -5.12 -13.59 10.28
CA LEU A 35 -4.49 -12.54 9.48
C LEU A 35 -4.54 -12.86 7.98
N ILE A 36 -4.49 -11.83 7.13
CA ILE A 36 -4.50 -12.00 5.66
C ILE A 36 -3.17 -12.62 5.21
N SER A 37 -3.21 -13.88 4.79
CA SER A 37 -2.07 -14.64 4.27
C SER A 37 -2.14 -14.77 2.74
N GLN A 38 -1.15 -15.44 2.15
CA GLN A 38 -1.15 -15.80 0.74
C GLN A 38 -2.08 -16.99 0.44
N LEU A 39 -2.28 -17.31 -0.84
CA LEU A 39 -3.25 -18.31 -1.32
C LEU A 39 -3.03 -19.71 -0.73
N ASP A 40 -1.77 -20.13 -0.59
CA ASP A 40 -1.38 -21.43 -0.04
C ASP A 40 -1.21 -21.40 1.49
N THR A 41 -1.78 -20.40 2.17
CA THR A 41 -1.61 -20.11 3.61
C THR A 41 -0.21 -19.65 4.02
N ASP A 42 0.69 -19.44 3.06
CA ASP A 42 2.01 -18.86 3.32
C ASP A 42 1.87 -17.48 3.97
N MET A 43 2.49 -17.32 5.14
CA MET A 43 2.44 -16.10 5.93
C MET A 43 3.62 -15.16 5.68
N GLY A 44 4.47 -15.44 4.70
CA GLY A 44 5.71 -14.71 4.40
C GLY A 44 5.50 -13.24 4.00
N ASP A 45 4.32 -12.91 3.47
CA ASP A 45 3.93 -11.55 3.08
C ASP A 45 2.78 -10.95 3.91
N THR A 46 2.40 -11.58 5.03
CA THR A 46 1.20 -11.20 5.81
C THR A 46 1.22 -9.74 6.30
N LEU A 47 2.36 -9.23 6.78
CA LEU A 47 2.45 -7.81 7.21
C LEU A 47 2.29 -6.84 6.03
N GLN A 48 2.86 -7.16 4.88
CA GLN A 48 2.73 -6.38 3.66
C GLN A 48 1.28 -6.35 3.20
N ARG A 49 0.59 -7.50 3.19
CA ARG A 49 -0.83 -7.61 2.85
C ARG A 49 -1.70 -6.83 3.82
N THR A 50 -1.50 -7.04 5.12
CA THR A 50 -2.27 -6.41 6.20
C THR A 50 -2.15 -4.89 6.14
N GLY A 51 -0.92 -4.35 6.05
CA GLY A 51 -0.69 -2.91 5.97
C GLY A 51 -1.31 -2.28 4.72
N SER A 52 -1.16 -2.94 3.57
CA SER A 52 -1.73 -2.46 2.30
C SER A 52 -3.26 -2.51 2.31
N TYR A 53 -3.84 -3.61 2.78
CA TYR A 53 -5.27 -3.83 2.92
C TYR A 53 -5.93 -2.73 3.76
N TYR A 54 -5.43 -2.47 4.97
CA TYR A 54 -6.01 -1.45 5.84
C TYR A 54 -5.81 -0.03 5.27
N THR A 55 -4.68 0.25 4.62
CA THR A 55 -4.45 1.52 3.92
C THR A 55 -5.53 1.76 2.85
N LEU A 56 -5.81 0.75 2.02
CA LEU A 56 -6.79 0.83 0.95
C LEU A 56 -8.22 0.95 1.48
N LEU A 57 -8.60 0.15 2.47
CA LEU A 57 -9.93 0.22 3.07
C LEU A 57 -10.22 1.57 3.71
N HIS A 58 -9.25 2.12 4.43
CA HIS A 58 -9.37 3.44 5.02
C HIS A 58 -9.53 4.50 3.91
N PHE A 59 -8.72 4.42 2.86
CA PHE A 59 -8.84 5.32 1.71
C PHE A 59 -10.19 5.19 1.00
N LEU A 60 -10.75 3.98 0.90
CA LEU A 60 -12.07 3.72 0.33
C LEU A 60 -13.22 4.18 1.24
N ASN A 61 -12.95 4.58 2.48
CA ASN A 61 -13.93 4.90 3.53
C ASN A 61 -14.77 3.68 3.96
N SER A 62 -14.18 2.49 3.99
CA SER A 62 -14.89 1.32 4.54
C SER A 62 -15.15 1.52 6.03
N ALA A 63 -16.36 1.21 6.50
CA ALA A 63 -16.69 1.24 7.92
C ALA A 63 -16.16 0.00 8.67
N VAL A 64 -16.07 -1.12 7.97
CA VAL A 64 -15.70 -2.44 8.51
C VAL A 64 -14.64 -3.13 7.65
N ASP A 65 -14.01 -4.17 8.19
CA ASP A 65 -13.15 -5.10 7.45
C ASP A 65 -13.93 -6.31 6.89
N ASP A 66 -13.22 -7.31 6.38
CA ASP A 66 -13.77 -8.56 5.83
C ASP A 66 -14.45 -9.47 6.85
N GLN A 67 -14.22 -9.24 8.14
CA GLN A 67 -14.86 -9.96 9.24
C GLN A 67 -16.01 -9.15 9.88
N GLY A 68 -16.36 -7.98 9.31
CA GLY A 68 -17.38 -7.10 9.85
C GLY A 68 -16.95 -6.32 11.10
N ARG A 69 -15.66 -6.37 11.47
CA ARG A 69 -15.12 -5.62 12.61
C ARG A 69 -15.02 -4.14 12.24
N PRO A 70 -15.24 -3.18 13.17
CA PRO A 70 -15.00 -1.78 12.91
C PRO A 70 -13.56 -1.55 12.41
N LEU A 71 -13.39 -0.82 11.31
CA LEU A 71 -12.13 -0.80 10.56
C LEU A 71 -10.91 -0.40 11.43
N LYS A 72 -11.09 0.58 12.31
CA LYS A 72 -10.02 1.06 13.20
C LYS A 72 -9.60 0.03 14.26
N SER A 73 -10.55 -0.67 14.87
CA SER A 73 -10.24 -1.71 15.86
C SER A 73 -9.62 -2.94 15.19
N ALA A 74 -10.14 -3.32 14.03
CA ALA A 74 -9.59 -4.41 13.21
C ALA A 74 -8.13 -4.16 12.83
N TYR A 75 -7.83 -2.95 12.32
CA TYR A 75 -6.47 -2.50 12.03
C TYR A 75 -5.56 -2.65 13.25
N GLN A 76 -6.00 -2.19 14.43
CA GLN A 76 -5.19 -2.25 15.64
C GLN A 76 -4.94 -3.70 16.07
N GLU A 77 -5.97 -4.54 16.06
CA GLU A 77 -5.88 -5.95 16.42
C GLU A 77 -4.91 -6.72 15.51
N ASP A 78 -5.08 -6.61 14.19
CA ASP A 78 -4.26 -7.36 13.23
C ASP A 78 -2.79 -6.87 13.25
N ILE A 79 -2.55 -5.56 13.32
CA ILE A 79 -1.19 -5.02 13.44
C ILE A 79 -0.55 -5.37 14.78
N ASN A 80 -1.31 -5.45 15.88
CA ASN A 80 -0.81 -5.90 17.17
C ASN A 80 -0.32 -7.35 17.12
N GLN A 81 -1.04 -8.24 16.44
CA GLN A 81 -0.60 -9.63 16.26
C GLN A 81 0.74 -9.74 15.52
N LEU A 82 1.07 -8.75 14.69
CA LEU A 82 2.32 -8.64 13.92
C LEU A 82 3.37 -7.75 14.59
N THR A 83 3.13 -7.29 15.83
CA THR A 83 4.07 -6.49 16.62
C THR A 83 4.68 -7.37 17.70
N THR A 84 6.01 -7.52 17.72
CA THR A 84 6.69 -8.30 18.78
C THR A 84 6.91 -7.47 20.04
N SER A 85 7.23 -6.19 19.84
CA SER A 85 7.37 -5.17 20.87
C SER A 85 7.22 -3.79 20.23
N ASP A 86 7.07 -2.74 21.03
CA ASP A 86 6.85 -1.38 20.53
C ASP A 86 7.90 -0.97 19.48
N GLY A 87 7.43 -0.82 18.24
CA GLY A 87 8.24 -0.43 17.07
C GLY A 87 9.02 -1.57 16.39
N ILE A 88 8.79 -2.83 16.76
CA ILE A 88 9.39 -4.02 16.14
C ILE A 88 8.28 -4.93 15.61
N TYR A 89 8.36 -5.27 14.33
CA TYR A 89 7.34 -6.04 13.63
C TYR A 89 7.83 -7.42 13.23
N ARG A 90 6.91 -8.30 12.85
CA ARG A 90 7.20 -9.60 12.24
C ARG A 90 6.28 -9.82 11.06
N ARG A 91 6.61 -10.80 10.21
CA ARG A 91 5.80 -11.13 9.04
C ARG A 91 4.57 -11.93 9.42
N SER A 92 4.74 -12.90 10.31
CA SER A 92 3.71 -13.88 10.69
C SER A 92 3.51 -13.90 12.20
N ASN A 93 2.30 -14.25 12.66
CA ASN A 93 2.02 -14.55 14.06
C ASN A 93 2.17 -16.05 14.42
N ASP A 94 2.48 -16.91 13.45
CA ASP A 94 2.67 -18.36 13.65
C ASP A 94 4.07 -18.69 14.19
N PRO A 95 4.21 -19.18 15.43
CA PRO A 95 5.51 -19.52 16.02
C PRO A 95 6.30 -20.60 15.27
N GLY A 96 5.62 -21.47 14.52
CA GLY A 96 6.26 -22.53 13.71
C GLY A 96 6.80 -22.03 12.37
N TYR A 97 6.47 -20.81 11.98
CA TYR A 97 6.80 -20.23 10.69
C TYR A 97 8.00 -19.27 10.80
N TRP A 98 8.95 -19.33 9.85
CA TRP A 98 10.17 -18.49 9.91
C TRP A 98 9.89 -16.98 9.94
N GLY A 99 8.79 -16.54 9.35
CA GLY A 99 8.35 -15.15 9.37
C GLY A 99 7.92 -14.64 10.75
N PHE A 100 7.87 -15.51 11.77
CA PHE A 100 7.65 -15.15 13.17
C PHE A 100 8.84 -14.39 13.78
N ASP A 101 10.05 -14.72 13.35
CA ASP A 101 11.27 -14.03 13.76
C ASP A 101 11.26 -12.61 13.16
N SER A 102 11.28 -11.59 14.03
CA SER A 102 11.27 -10.18 13.61
C SER A 102 12.51 -9.79 12.79
N GLU A 103 13.62 -10.52 12.92
CA GLU A 103 14.83 -10.30 12.12
C GLU A 103 14.63 -10.62 10.63
N ASN A 104 13.56 -11.34 10.30
CA ASN A 104 13.19 -11.65 8.93
C ASN A 104 12.28 -10.59 8.29
N CYS A 105 11.71 -9.64 9.03
CA CYS A 105 10.75 -8.67 8.51
C CYS A 105 11.40 -7.69 7.52
N SER A 106 11.20 -7.90 6.21
CA SER A 106 11.84 -7.07 5.18
C SER A 106 11.33 -5.62 5.22
N ARG A 107 12.13 -4.74 4.61
CA ARG A 107 11.77 -3.34 4.38
C ARG A 107 10.38 -3.20 3.75
N ASP A 108 10.06 -4.03 2.76
CA ASP A 108 8.82 -3.93 2.00
C ASP A 108 7.58 -4.26 2.87
N GLN A 109 7.72 -5.17 3.83
CA GLN A 109 6.69 -5.46 4.84
C GLN A 109 6.50 -4.25 5.76
N LEU A 110 7.61 -3.68 6.21
CA LEU A 110 7.60 -2.55 7.13
C LEU A 110 7.01 -1.28 6.48
N ILE A 111 7.30 -1.04 5.20
CA ILE A 111 6.73 0.08 4.44
C ILE A 111 5.19 -0.01 4.42
N ALA A 112 4.62 -1.18 4.14
CA ALA A 112 3.16 -1.33 4.15
C ALA A 112 2.54 -1.09 5.55
N ALA A 113 3.22 -1.49 6.62
CA ALA A 113 2.78 -1.15 7.97
C ALA A 113 2.81 0.36 8.21
N GLN A 114 3.85 1.05 7.73
CA GLN A 114 3.98 2.50 7.82
C GLN A 114 2.88 3.23 7.04
N THR A 115 2.48 2.75 5.85
CA THR A 115 1.38 3.37 5.11
C THR A 115 0.08 3.31 5.90
N ALA A 116 -0.20 2.19 6.57
CA ALA A 116 -1.36 2.06 7.44
C ALA A 116 -1.26 2.99 8.66
N ILE A 117 -0.11 3.02 9.35
CA ILE A 117 0.16 3.92 10.49
C ILE A 117 -0.14 5.37 10.15
N VAL A 118 0.40 5.86 9.02
CA VAL A 118 0.20 7.25 8.59
C VAL A 118 -1.26 7.51 8.23
N THR A 119 -1.89 6.59 7.49
CA THR A 119 -3.27 6.72 7.03
C THR A 119 -4.27 6.77 8.20
N PHE A 120 -4.07 5.92 9.22
CA PHE A 120 -4.89 5.91 10.45
C PHE A 120 -4.45 6.95 11.49
N LYS A 121 -3.36 7.68 11.24
CA LYS A 121 -2.74 8.62 12.18
C LYS A 121 -2.40 7.98 13.54
N ASP A 122 -1.95 6.72 13.52
CA ASP A 122 -1.46 6.01 14.72
C ASP A 122 -0.04 6.48 15.09
N PHE A 123 0.06 7.75 15.50
CA PHE A 123 1.35 8.39 15.76
C PHE A 123 2.06 7.81 16.99
N LYS A 124 1.36 7.13 17.91
CA LYS A 124 2.01 6.42 19.01
C LYS A 124 2.86 5.28 18.46
N ARG A 125 2.28 4.47 17.57
CA ARG A 125 2.98 3.40 16.87
C ARG A 125 4.07 3.92 15.95
N GLY A 126 3.81 5.01 15.23
CA GLY A 126 4.79 5.67 14.37
C GLY A 126 6.03 6.18 15.13
N ARG A 127 5.84 6.84 16.28
CA ARG A 127 6.96 7.26 17.16
C ARG A 127 7.76 6.08 17.69
N SER A 128 7.08 5.02 18.12
CA SER A 128 7.76 3.80 18.62
C SER A 128 8.63 3.17 17.53
N LEU A 129 8.11 3.09 16.30
CA LEU A 129 8.87 2.62 15.14
C LEU A 129 10.07 3.52 14.82
N PHE A 130 9.90 4.84 14.87
CA PHE A 130 10.99 5.80 14.65
C PHE A 130 12.10 5.67 15.71
N VAL A 131 11.75 5.49 16.99
CA VAL A 131 12.73 5.26 18.06
C VAL A 131 13.53 4.00 17.79
N GLN A 132 12.89 2.90 17.38
CA GLN A 132 13.61 1.67 17.04
C GLN A 132 14.48 1.82 15.79
N PHE A 133 14.04 2.60 14.81
CA PHE A 133 14.84 2.95 13.63
C PHE A 133 16.11 3.74 14.01
N LEU A 134 16.02 4.69 14.94
CA LEU A 134 17.20 5.38 15.48
C LEU A 134 18.14 4.43 16.25
N LYS A 135 17.58 3.55 17.10
CA LYS A 135 18.36 2.54 17.85
C LYS A 135 19.13 1.58 16.93
N ARG A 136 18.60 1.31 15.73
CA ARG A 136 19.26 0.51 14.70
C ARG A 136 20.24 1.29 13.83
N GLY A 137 20.56 2.54 14.17
CA GLY A 137 21.50 3.35 13.39
C GLY A 137 20.96 3.74 12.01
N LEU A 138 19.66 4.04 11.92
CA LEU A 138 18.97 4.40 10.67
C LEU A 138 18.84 3.25 9.65
N LEU A 139 18.84 2.01 10.16
CA LEU A 139 18.68 0.79 9.36
C LEU A 139 17.33 0.13 9.60
N ASN A 140 16.85 -0.62 8.60
CA ASN A 140 15.69 -1.50 8.75
C ASN A 140 15.98 -2.67 9.71
N GLN A 141 14.95 -3.39 10.11
CA GLN A 141 15.06 -4.48 11.09
C GLN A 141 15.47 -5.84 10.50
N ASN A 142 15.63 -5.94 9.17
CA ASN A 142 15.85 -7.19 8.46
C ASN A 142 17.32 -7.64 8.48
N THR A 143 17.79 -8.16 9.61
CA THR A 143 19.16 -8.65 9.78
C THR A 143 19.40 -10.04 9.19
N ARG A 144 18.35 -10.75 8.75
CA ARG A 144 18.45 -12.09 8.16
C ARG A 144 17.88 -12.16 6.75
N ASN A 145 18.45 -13.04 5.93
CA ASN A 145 17.88 -13.36 4.62
C ASN A 145 16.55 -14.09 4.76
N ASN A 146 15.64 -13.85 3.80
CA ASN A 146 14.43 -14.67 3.67
C ASN A 146 14.87 -16.09 3.32
N TRP A 147 14.07 -17.09 3.72
CA TRP A 147 14.27 -18.44 3.21
C TRP A 147 14.14 -18.44 1.68
N SER A 148 15.06 -19.11 0.98
CA SER A 148 14.83 -19.45 -0.42
C SER A 148 14.00 -20.72 -0.48
N TYR A 149 12.88 -20.69 -1.21
CA TYR A 149 12.14 -21.89 -1.55
C TYR A 149 13.08 -22.92 -2.21
N PRO A 150 13.04 -24.22 -1.86
CA PRO A 150 12.16 -24.87 -0.88
C PRO A 150 12.85 -24.98 0.47
N TRP A 151 12.76 -23.95 1.31
CA TRP A 151 13.01 -23.98 2.76
C TRP A 151 14.21 -24.83 3.23
N GLN A 152 15.33 -24.82 2.49
CA GLN A 152 16.47 -25.69 2.76
C GLN A 152 17.68 -24.92 3.28
N ASN A 153 17.77 -23.63 2.96
CA ASN A 153 18.76 -22.65 3.44
C ASN A 153 18.06 -21.26 3.39
N SER A 154 18.29 -20.23 4.22
CA SER A 154 19.42 -19.91 5.08
C SER A 154 18.99 -18.92 6.17
N TYR A 155 19.51 -19.09 7.39
CA TYR A 155 19.58 -18.06 8.43
C TYR A 155 20.86 -17.21 8.25
N SER A 156 21.19 -16.84 7.01
CA SER A 156 22.40 -16.05 6.79
C SER A 156 22.14 -14.62 7.23
N TRP A 157 23.01 -14.14 8.11
CA TRP A 157 23.07 -12.73 8.48
C TRP A 157 23.30 -11.91 7.22
N LYS A 158 22.56 -10.81 7.12
CA LYS A 158 22.77 -9.80 6.09
C LYS A 158 22.82 -8.43 6.73
N PHE A 159 23.44 -7.50 6.02
CA PHE A 159 23.31 -6.10 6.36
C PHE A 159 21.84 -5.69 6.18
N PRO A 160 21.20 -5.05 7.18
CA PRO A 160 19.82 -4.63 7.04
C PRO A 160 19.64 -3.61 5.92
N ASP A 161 18.44 -3.56 5.34
CA ASP A 161 18.20 -2.71 4.18
C ASP A 161 18.32 -1.23 4.57
N LEU A 162 18.92 -0.43 3.69
CA LEU A 162 18.81 1.01 3.76
C LEU A 162 17.36 1.44 3.46
N PRO A 163 16.86 2.45 4.18
CA PRO A 163 15.53 2.96 3.90
C PRO A 163 15.51 3.73 2.59
N THR A 164 14.43 3.58 1.82
CA THR A 164 14.22 4.41 0.63
C THR A 164 13.76 5.81 1.04
N PRO A 165 13.92 6.84 0.18
CA PRO A 165 13.39 8.17 0.46
C PRO A 165 11.89 8.16 0.78
N SER A 166 11.10 7.37 0.04
CA SER A 166 9.67 7.19 0.27
C SER A 166 9.37 6.57 1.64
N GLN A 167 10.17 5.60 2.09
CA GLN A 167 10.06 5.03 3.44
C GLN A 167 10.40 6.07 4.53
N LEU A 168 11.47 6.84 4.35
CA LEU A 168 11.84 7.90 5.28
C LEU A 168 10.74 8.97 5.40
N SER A 169 10.12 9.35 4.28
CA SER A 169 8.97 10.26 4.27
C SER A 169 7.83 9.72 5.15
N LEU A 170 7.47 8.44 4.98
CA LEU A 170 6.45 7.79 5.81
C LEU A 170 6.82 7.70 7.30
N LEU A 171 8.08 7.38 7.62
CA LEU A 171 8.58 7.37 9.01
C LEU A 171 8.44 8.75 9.67
N LEU A 172 8.83 9.81 8.98
CA LEU A 172 8.72 11.18 9.48
C LEU A 172 7.25 11.60 9.65
N ARG A 173 6.38 11.28 8.68
CA ARG A 173 4.92 11.48 8.80
C ARG A 173 4.34 10.76 10.02
N GLY A 174 4.83 9.56 10.30
CA GLY A 174 4.46 8.74 11.46
C GLY A 174 4.74 9.38 12.83
N LEU A 175 5.58 10.42 12.90
CA LEU A 175 5.80 11.18 14.13
C LEU A 175 4.61 12.06 14.52
N GLY A 176 3.78 12.43 13.53
CA GLY A 176 2.62 13.30 13.73
C GLY A 176 2.98 14.77 14.02
N SER A 177 4.21 15.21 13.72
CA SER A 177 4.67 16.59 13.98
C SER A 177 4.96 17.36 12.69
N TRP A 178 4.33 18.51 12.50
CA TRP A 178 4.57 19.40 11.34
C TRP A 178 5.98 19.96 11.26
N THR A 179 6.77 19.88 12.33
CA THR A 179 8.18 20.29 12.32
C THR A 179 9.04 19.48 11.33
N VAL A 180 8.62 18.26 10.97
CA VAL A 180 9.34 17.43 9.99
C VAL A 180 8.95 17.74 8.54
N TYR A 181 7.99 18.64 8.31
CA TYR A 181 7.45 18.93 6.98
C TYR A 181 8.52 19.36 5.96
N PRO A 182 9.53 20.20 6.29
CA PRO A 182 10.59 20.54 5.33
C PRO A 182 11.37 19.32 4.82
N ALA A 183 11.69 18.38 5.70
CA ALA A 183 12.37 17.13 5.32
C ALA A 183 11.45 16.24 4.47
N VAL A 184 10.19 16.12 4.86
CA VAL A 184 9.16 15.39 4.10
C VAL A 184 8.99 15.98 2.69
N PHE A 185 8.99 17.30 2.55
CA PHE A 185 8.92 17.99 1.25
C PHE A 185 10.09 17.60 0.34
N VAL A 186 11.31 17.57 0.86
CA VAL A 186 12.49 17.14 0.06
C VAL A 186 12.41 15.66 -0.31
N LEU A 187 12.01 14.80 0.64
CA LEU A 187 11.92 13.36 0.39
C LEU A 187 10.83 13.00 -0.62
N ASP A 188 9.69 13.68 -0.60
CA ASP A 188 8.59 13.44 -1.55
C ASP A 188 8.95 13.82 -3.00
N PHE A 189 9.99 14.62 -3.23
CA PHE A 189 10.51 14.82 -4.59
C PHE A 189 10.91 13.47 -5.23
N PHE A 190 11.41 12.53 -4.44
CA PHE A 190 11.76 11.19 -4.92
C PHE A 190 10.53 10.35 -5.28
N ILE A 191 9.36 10.59 -4.65
CA ILE A 191 8.10 9.94 -5.08
C ILE A 191 7.77 10.37 -6.52
N LEU A 192 7.94 11.66 -6.84
CA LEU A 192 7.74 12.15 -8.20
C LEU A 192 8.75 11.53 -9.17
N ALA A 193 10.01 11.43 -8.77
CA ALA A 193 11.06 10.81 -9.58
C ALA A 193 10.78 9.31 -9.83
N ASP A 194 10.35 8.59 -8.80
CA ASP A 194 9.90 7.19 -8.85
C ASP A 194 8.79 6.97 -9.87
N VAL A 195 7.74 7.80 -9.84
CA VAL A 195 6.62 7.71 -10.78
C VAL A 195 7.05 8.05 -12.21
N LYS A 196 7.81 9.12 -12.40
CA LYS A 196 8.12 9.67 -13.73
C LYS A 196 9.23 8.90 -14.45
N TYR A 197 10.27 8.51 -13.71
CA TYR A 197 11.48 7.93 -14.29
C TYR A 197 11.59 6.44 -13.99
N PHE A 198 11.51 6.00 -12.73
CA PHE A 198 11.82 4.61 -12.41
C PHE A 198 10.71 3.62 -12.80
N ARG A 199 9.44 4.02 -12.73
CA ARG A 199 8.32 3.17 -13.18
C ARG A 199 8.35 2.83 -14.67
N SER A 200 9.01 3.62 -15.53
CA SER A 200 9.04 3.36 -16.98
C SER A 200 10.27 2.60 -17.46
N GLN A 201 11.30 2.43 -16.63
CA GLN A 201 12.63 1.98 -17.08
C GLN A 201 12.81 0.46 -17.15
N ASN A 202 11.98 -0.35 -16.47
CA ASN A 202 12.20 -1.81 -16.47
C ASN A 202 10.90 -2.62 -16.33
N GLU A 203 10.11 -2.69 -17.40
CA GLU A 203 8.80 -3.37 -17.41
C GLU A 203 8.81 -4.82 -16.88
N ARG A 204 9.94 -5.55 -17.01
CA ARG A 204 10.06 -6.94 -16.55
C ARG A 204 10.23 -7.10 -15.03
N GLN A 205 10.68 -6.06 -14.32
CA GLN A 205 10.94 -6.11 -12.87
C GLN A 205 9.94 -5.32 -12.02
N LEU A 206 8.91 -4.73 -12.64
CA LEU A 206 7.97 -3.82 -11.96
C LEU A 206 6.66 -4.49 -11.54
N TRP A 207 6.59 -5.82 -11.54
CA TRP A 207 5.34 -6.54 -11.29
C TRP A 207 4.85 -6.36 -9.85
N ASP A 208 5.73 -6.17 -8.86
CA ASP A 208 5.40 -5.88 -7.46
C ASP A 208 5.40 -4.40 -7.10
N TYR A 209 5.85 -3.54 -8.02
CA TYR A 209 6.06 -2.12 -7.80
C TYR A 209 4.77 -1.37 -7.46
N ASP A 210 3.72 -1.57 -8.27
CA ASP A 210 2.45 -0.86 -8.13
C ASP A 210 1.68 -1.25 -6.85
N ILE A 211 1.88 -2.49 -6.38
CA ILE A 211 1.32 -2.99 -5.12
C ILE A 211 1.90 -2.24 -3.92
N LYS A 212 3.17 -1.81 -4.01
CA LYS A 212 3.85 -1.02 -2.98
C LYS A 212 3.58 0.47 -3.14
N LEU A 213 3.63 0.99 -4.37
CA LEU A 213 3.57 2.42 -4.62
C LEU A 213 2.19 3.02 -4.36
N LEU A 214 1.09 2.34 -4.72
CA LEU A 214 -0.25 2.92 -4.51
C LEU A 214 -0.55 3.20 -3.02
N PRO A 215 -0.33 2.26 -2.06
CA PRO A 215 -0.48 2.54 -0.64
C PRO A 215 0.42 3.68 -0.14
N ILE A 216 1.66 3.79 -0.64
CA ILE A 216 2.58 4.88 -0.31
C ILE A 216 1.98 6.22 -0.75
N LEU A 217 1.53 6.32 -2.00
CA LEU A 217 0.93 7.54 -2.54
C LEU A 217 -0.35 7.92 -1.78
N ILE A 218 -1.19 6.95 -1.42
CA ILE A 218 -2.38 7.17 -0.59
C ILE A 218 -1.97 7.75 0.78
N ALA A 219 -1.04 7.10 1.47
CA ALA A 219 -0.59 7.53 2.79
C ALA A 219 0.05 8.93 2.75
N SER A 220 0.95 9.18 1.80
CA SER A 220 1.61 10.48 1.64
C SER A 220 0.63 11.62 1.33
N ASN A 221 -0.49 11.33 0.67
CA ASN A 221 -1.53 12.32 0.39
C ASN A 221 -2.66 12.36 1.46
N SER A 222 -2.62 11.48 2.47
CA SER A 222 -3.61 11.45 3.56
C SER A 222 -3.26 12.37 4.74
N TYR A 223 -1.97 12.64 4.95
CA TYR A 223 -1.45 13.47 6.03
C TYR A 223 -0.17 14.16 5.59
N MET A 224 -0.06 15.47 5.78
CA MET A 224 1.08 16.31 5.35
C MET A 224 1.36 16.26 3.83
N SER A 225 0.34 16.18 2.99
CA SER A 225 0.50 16.14 1.53
C SER A 225 1.41 17.27 1.02
N THR A 226 2.33 16.93 0.12
CA THR A 226 3.22 17.91 -0.51
C THR A 226 2.80 18.13 -1.96
N PRO A 227 3.18 19.25 -2.60
CA PRO A 227 3.00 19.42 -4.04
C PRO A 227 3.58 18.25 -4.86
N TRP A 228 4.68 17.65 -4.40
CA TRP A 228 5.30 16.50 -5.07
C TRP A 228 4.50 15.22 -4.94
N SER A 229 3.96 14.91 -3.76
CA SER A 229 3.10 13.72 -3.57
C SER A 229 1.79 13.85 -4.35
N LEU A 230 1.24 15.05 -4.43
CA LEU A 230 0.02 15.35 -5.20
C LEU A 230 0.27 15.22 -6.70
N LEU A 231 1.36 15.81 -7.21
CA LEU A 231 1.74 15.68 -8.61
C LEU A 231 2.10 14.23 -8.97
N GLY A 232 2.82 13.53 -8.09
CA GLY A 232 3.16 12.12 -8.24
C GLY A 232 1.91 11.26 -8.38
N MET A 233 0.90 11.45 -7.53
CA MET A 233 -0.38 10.75 -7.64
C MET A 233 -1.08 11.02 -8.98
N ARG A 234 -1.10 12.27 -9.44
CA ARG A 234 -1.70 12.65 -10.73
C ARG A 234 -0.99 12.01 -11.92
N LEU A 235 0.34 12.01 -11.94
CA LEU A 235 1.10 11.35 -13.01
C LEU A 235 0.94 9.83 -12.95
N TYR A 236 0.83 9.28 -11.74
CA TYR A 236 0.60 7.86 -11.54
C TYR A 236 -0.72 7.42 -12.17
N ILE A 237 -1.83 8.11 -11.88
CA ILE A 237 -3.16 7.69 -12.36
C ILE A 237 -3.33 7.81 -13.87
N GLN A 238 -2.53 8.62 -14.57
CA GLN A 238 -2.53 8.67 -16.05
C GLN A 238 -2.26 7.31 -16.69
N GLN A 239 -1.57 6.41 -15.99
CA GLN A 239 -1.25 5.06 -16.45
C GLN A 239 -2.16 3.99 -15.83
N ARG A 240 -3.38 4.36 -15.38
CA ARG A 240 -4.31 3.48 -14.64
C ARG A 240 -4.52 2.11 -15.28
N SER A 241 -4.70 2.04 -16.60
CA SER A 241 -4.95 0.76 -17.28
C SER A 241 -3.76 -0.20 -17.15
N ASP A 242 -2.53 0.29 -17.29
CA ASP A 242 -1.32 -0.51 -17.10
C ASP A 242 -1.11 -0.89 -15.64
N ILE A 243 -1.32 0.06 -14.72
CA ILE A 243 -1.25 -0.19 -13.26
C ILE A 243 -2.22 -1.30 -12.86
N THR A 244 -3.48 -1.20 -13.31
CA THR A 244 -4.53 -2.20 -13.02
C THR A 244 -4.10 -3.58 -13.52
N ARG A 245 -3.61 -3.67 -14.77
CA ARG A 245 -3.11 -4.93 -15.33
C ARG A 245 -1.99 -5.54 -14.47
N ARG A 246 -1.03 -4.74 -14.01
CA ARG A 246 0.10 -5.21 -13.18
C ARG A 246 -0.36 -5.68 -11.80
N ILE A 247 -1.28 -4.94 -11.16
CA ILE A 247 -1.86 -5.31 -9.87
C ILE A 247 -2.59 -6.65 -9.95
N TYR A 248 -3.39 -6.86 -11.00
CA TYR A 248 -4.05 -8.15 -11.25
C TYR A 248 -3.04 -9.25 -11.54
N TYR A 249 -2.01 -8.97 -12.34
CA TYR A 249 -0.95 -9.93 -12.65
C TYR A 249 -0.23 -10.41 -11.39
N TYR A 250 0.16 -9.48 -10.51
CA TYR A 250 0.82 -9.79 -9.24
C TYR A 250 -0.06 -10.65 -8.32
N ASN A 251 -1.37 -10.40 -8.29
CA ASN A 251 -2.31 -11.13 -7.42
C ASN A 251 -2.85 -12.43 -8.04
N GLN A 252 -2.23 -12.95 -9.11
CA GLN A 252 -2.59 -14.25 -9.67
C GLN A 252 -2.17 -15.40 -8.74
N SER A 253 -2.89 -16.51 -8.83
CA SER A 253 -2.60 -17.73 -8.06
C SER A 253 -1.17 -18.25 -8.25
N LYS A 254 -0.61 -18.13 -9.46
CA LYS A 254 0.77 -18.56 -9.77
C LYS A 254 1.86 -17.79 -9.01
N PHE A 255 1.56 -16.63 -8.45
CA PHE A 255 2.46 -15.84 -7.60
C PHE A 255 2.03 -15.85 -6.13
N ASN A 256 1.17 -16.80 -5.76
CA ASN A 256 0.64 -16.89 -4.42
C ASN A 256 -0.08 -15.57 -3.99
N GLY A 257 -0.82 -15.00 -4.94
CA GLY A 257 -1.51 -13.72 -4.80
C GLY A 257 -2.95 -13.83 -4.29
N ILE A 258 -3.56 -12.68 -3.96
CA ILE A 258 -4.92 -12.58 -3.43
C ILE A 258 -5.78 -11.81 -4.44
N LEU A 259 -6.48 -12.52 -5.32
CA LEU A 259 -7.22 -11.89 -6.41
C LEU A 259 -8.26 -10.84 -5.92
N PRO A 260 -9.02 -11.08 -4.83
CA PRO A 260 -9.92 -10.06 -4.28
C PRO A 260 -9.20 -8.78 -3.82
N LEU A 261 -7.95 -8.89 -3.34
CA LEU A 261 -7.15 -7.73 -2.96
C LEU A 261 -6.85 -6.85 -4.18
N ALA A 262 -6.54 -7.43 -5.35
CA ALA A 262 -6.41 -6.66 -6.60
C ALA A 262 -7.68 -5.88 -6.95
N GLY A 263 -8.86 -6.44 -6.67
CA GLY A 263 -10.14 -5.72 -6.81
C GLY A 263 -10.22 -4.48 -5.93
N ILE A 264 -9.74 -4.55 -4.68
CA ILE A 264 -9.70 -3.41 -3.76
C ILE A 264 -8.75 -2.32 -4.26
N TYR A 265 -7.57 -2.71 -4.77
CA TYR A 265 -6.65 -1.77 -5.42
C TYR A 265 -7.32 -1.07 -6.62
N ALA A 266 -8.04 -1.81 -7.47
CA ALA A 266 -8.74 -1.24 -8.61
C ALA A 266 -9.81 -0.22 -8.17
N LEU A 267 -10.61 -0.54 -7.16
CA LEU A 267 -11.57 0.41 -6.58
C LEU A 267 -10.90 1.69 -6.04
N ALA A 268 -9.71 1.56 -5.44
CA ALA A 268 -8.96 2.73 -4.97
C ALA A 268 -8.50 3.62 -6.13
N LEU A 269 -8.01 3.03 -7.23
CA LEU A 269 -7.66 3.77 -8.44
C LEU A 269 -8.87 4.50 -9.03
N ASP A 270 -10.04 3.86 -9.04
CA ASP A 270 -11.27 4.45 -9.56
C ASP A 270 -11.70 5.66 -8.72
N LYS A 271 -11.61 5.53 -7.40
CA LYS A 271 -11.87 6.64 -6.48
C LYS A 271 -10.92 7.83 -6.71
N ILE A 272 -9.64 7.57 -6.98
CA ILE A 272 -8.64 8.63 -7.29
C ILE A 272 -9.02 9.35 -8.58
N GLN A 273 -9.33 8.60 -9.65
CA GLN A 273 -9.68 9.16 -10.96
C GLN A 273 -10.92 10.07 -10.90
N HIS A 274 -11.95 9.68 -10.14
CA HIS A 274 -13.16 10.48 -9.99
C HIS A 274 -12.92 11.78 -9.20
N ARG A 275 -12.02 11.77 -8.21
CA ARG A 275 -11.64 12.99 -7.48
C ARG A 275 -10.96 14.00 -8.41
N ASP A 276 -9.99 13.57 -9.20
CA ASP A 276 -9.27 14.47 -10.13
C ASP A 276 -10.20 15.04 -11.21
N SER A 277 -11.17 14.27 -11.68
CA SER A 277 -12.17 14.74 -12.66
C SER A 277 -13.12 15.79 -12.11
N SER A 278 -13.36 15.80 -10.79
CA SER A 278 -14.23 16.77 -10.12
C SER A 278 -13.53 18.10 -9.81
N ALA A 279 -12.20 18.12 -9.79
CA ALA A 279 -11.37 19.28 -9.50
C ALA A 279 -10.98 20.10 -10.76
N LEU A 280 -11.38 19.67 -11.96
CA LEU A 280 -11.11 20.39 -13.20
C LEU A 280 -12.24 21.38 -13.55
N PRO A 281 -11.93 22.66 -13.81
CA PRO A 281 -12.80 23.50 -14.62
C PRO A 281 -12.97 22.83 -16.00
N LYS A 282 -14.21 22.71 -16.47
CA LYS A 282 -14.58 22.03 -17.72
C LYS A 282 -13.96 22.62 -19.01
N THR A 283 -13.13 23.65 -18.91
CA THR A 283 -12.61 24.41 -20.06
C THR A 283 -11.43 23.77 -20.78
N TYR A 284 -10.88 22.63 -20.32
CA TYR A 284 -9.66 22.06 -20.90
C TYR A 284 -9.81 20.72 -21.66
N ILE A 285 -11.03 20.17 -21.80
CA ILE A 285 -11.25 18.94 -22.57
C ILE A 285 -11.97 19.28 -23.89
N GLN A 286 -11.30 20.07 -24.73
CA GLN A 286 -11.56 20.17 -26.17
C GLN A 286 -10.23 20.47 -26.89
N ALA A 287 -9.24 19.60 -26.73
CA ALA A 287 -8.10 19.56 -27.64
C ALA A 287 -7.49 18.16 -27.61
N ASN A 288 -7.40 17.55 -28.79
CA ASN A 288 -6.72 16.29 -29.12
C ASN A 288 -7.58 15.01 -29.11
N ASP A 289 -8.62 15.01 -29.94
CA ASP A 289 -8.85 13.85 -30.81
C ASP A 289 -7.80 13.87 -31.92
N ARG A 290 -6.68 13.18 -31.70
CA ARG A 290 -5.82 12.71 -32.79
C ARG A 290 -5.70 11.20 -32.66
N SER A 291 -6.44 10.51 -33.52
CA SER A 291 -6.36 9.07 -33.76
C SER A 291 -4.92 8.66 -34.11
N PRO A 292 -4.34 7.64 -33.45
CA PRO A 292 -3.13 7.02 -33.93
C PRO A 292 -3.50 6.04 -35.05
N SER A 293 -3.48 6.54 -36.28
CA SER A 293 -3.35 5.69 -37.47
C SER A 293 -1.94 5.09 -37.52
N ASN A 294 -1.87 3.79 -37.73
CA ASN A 294 -0.75 3.03 -38.29
C ASN A 294 0.48 2.80 -37.37
N PHE A 295 0.55 1.60 -36.81
CA PHE A 295 1.81 0.88 -36.68
C PHE A 295 1.68 -0.46 -37.41
N LYS A 296 2.52 -0.64 -38.44
CA LYS A 296 2.95 -1.93 -38.97
C LYS A 296 4.13 -2.41 -38.14
#